data_AF-A0A8J7Q517-F1
#
_entry.id   AF-A0A8J7Q517-F1
#
_cell.length_a   1.000
_cell.length_b   1.000
_cell.length_c   1.000
_cell.angle_alpha   90.00
_cell.angle_beta   90.00
_cell.angle_gamma   90.00
#
_symmetry.space_group_name_H-M   'P 1'
#
loop_
_entity.id
_entity.type
_entity.pdbx_description
1 polymer ?
#
loop_
_entity_poly.entity_id
_entity_poly.type
_entity_poly.pdbx_seq_one_letter_code
_entity_poly.pdbx_strand_id
1 'polypeptide(L)'
;TPDVALLHVAEASAAGDLYIDGDAGFDVVIACASRSVIASADCASERPSGEAAISRVWVDAIVHAPGGAWPTACYPVRAVDPHALQSWVGSKGDLAFLTK
;
A
#
# COMPACT_ATOMS: atom_id res chain seq x y z
N THR A 1 -18.96 3.54 9.06
CA THR A 1 -17.81 3.91 8.20
C THR A 1 -16.56 3.82 9.04
N PRO A 2 -15.40 3.39 8.49
CA PRO A 2 -14.15 3.40 9.23
C PRO A 2 -13.75 4.82 9.64
N ASP A 3 -13.13 4.96 10.81
CA ASP A 3 -12.61 6.26 11.25
C ASP A 3 -11.33 6.62 10.53
N VAL A 4 -10.42 5.65 10.34
CA VAL A 4 -9.12 5.86 9.67
C VAL A 4 -8.82 4.68 8.75
N ALA A 5 -8.43 4.97 7.51
CA ALA A 5 -7.77 4.02 6.63
C ALA A 5 -6.24 4.15 6.76
N LEU A 6 -5.57 3.01 6.90
CA LEU A 6 -4.12 2.91 6.81
C LEU A 6 -3.78 2.19 5.51
N LEU A 7 -3.11 2.87 4.60
CA LEU A 7 -2.74 2.34 3.29
C LEU A 7 -1.22 2.35 3.12
N HIS A 8 -0.72 1.44 2.28
CA HIS A 8 0.65 1.46 1.82
C HIS A 8 0.68 1.35 0.29
N VAL A 9 1.39 2.26 -0.38
CA VAL A 9 1.45 2.34 -1.85
C VAL A 9 2.90 2.39 -2.33
N ALA A 10 3.12 1.99 -3.58
CA ALA A 10 4.45 2.03 -4.18
C ALA A 10 4.97 3.47 -4.28
N GLU A 11 4.13 4.38 -4.77
CA GLU A 11 4.52 5.76 -4.95
C GLU A 11 3.44 6.73 -4.48
N ALA A 12 3.88 7.88 -3.97
CA ALA A 12 3.00 8.99 -3.66
C ALA A 12 3.60 10.32 -4.11
N SER A 13 2.78 11.23 -4.63
CA SER A 13 3.24 12.58 -4.97
C SER A 13 3.33 13.44 -3.72
N ALA A 14 4.18 14.47 -3.78
CA ALA A 14 4.26 15.49 -2.73
C ALA A 14 2.91 16.24 -2.52
N ALA A 15 2.02 16.22 -3.53
CA ALA A 15 0.71 16.85 -3.45
C ALA A 15 -0.33 16.02 -2.70
N GLY A 16 -0.07 14.72 -2.49
CA GLY A 16 -0.97 13.82 -1.78
C GLY A 16 -1.61 12.72 -2.63
N ASP A 17 -1.31 12.66 -3.93
CA ASP A 17 -1.87 11.63 -4.81
C ASP A 17 -1.14 10.29 -4.60
N LEU A 18 -1.90 9.19 -4.53
CA LEU A 18 -1.36 7.85 -4.35
C LEU A 18 -1.45 7.05 -5.65
N TYR A 19 -0.33 6.41 -6.01
CA TYR A 19 -0.21 5.63 -7.24
C TYR A 19 -0.09 4.16 -6.88
N ILE A 20 -1.01 3.37 -7.44
CA ILE A 20 -1.05 1.93 -7.28
C ILE A 20 -1.00 1.34 -8.68
N ASP A 21 0.08 0.61 -8.97
CA ASP A 21 0.19 -0.12 -10.21
C ASP A 21 -0.36 -1.55 -10.02
N GLY A 22 -0.98 -2.08 -11.08
CA GLY A 22 -1.64 -3.39 -11.01
C GLY A 22 -3.03 -3.31 -10.37
N ASP A 23 -3.34 -4.25 -9.48
CA ASP A 23 -4.63 -4.34 -8.82
C ASP A 23 -4.61 -3.53 -7.51
N ALA A 24 -5.48 -2.51 -7.43
CA ALA A 24 -5.67 -1.70 -6.23
C ALA A 24 -6.55 -2.38 -5.16
N GLY A 25 -7.08 -3.57 -5.45
CA GLY A 25 -7.91 -4.33 -4.53
C GLY A 25 -9.06 -3.48 -3.98
N PHE A 26 -9.07 -3.29 -2.66
CA PHE A 26 -10.09 -2.49 -1.97
C PHE A 26 -9.58 -1.12 -1.50
N ASP A 27 -8.35 -0.73 -1.82
CA ASP A 27 -7.71 0.46 -1.26
C ASP A 27 -8.50 1.73 -1.61
N VAL A 28 -8.94 1.86 -2.87
CA VAL A 28 -9.75 2.99 -3.34
C VAL A 28 -11.08 3.05 -2.59
N VAL A 29 -11.75 1.91 -2.40
CA VAL A 29 -13.05 1.84 -1.74
C VAL A 29 -12.92 2.18 -0.25
N ILE A 30 -11.89 1.65 0.41
CA ILE A 30 -11.60 1.90 1.83
C ILE A 30 -11.23 3.37 2.04
N ALA A 31 -10.43 3.96 1.15
CA ALA A 31 -10.09 5.38 1.20
C ALA A 31 -11.35 6.26 1.14
N CYS A 32 -12.21 6.04 0.13
CA CYS A 32 -13.44 6.81 -0.05
C CYS A 32 -14.47 6.61 1.08
N ALA A 33 -14.46 5.44 1.74
CA ALA A 33 -15.40 5.13 2.81
C ALA A 33 -14.95 5.62 4.20
N SER A 34 -13.68 6.00 4.34
CA SER A 34 -13.07 6.36 5.63
C SER A 34 -13.18 7.85 5.91
N ARG A 35 -13.28 8.21 7.20
CA ARG A 35 -13.31 9.62 7.62
C ARG A 35 -11.96 10.30 7.49
N SER A 36 -10.87 9.52 7.60
CA SER A 36 -9.51 9.99 7.39
C SER A 36 -8.66 8.89 6.74
N VAL A 37 -7.66 9.29 5.93
CA VAL A 37 -6.73 8.38 5.26
C VAL A 37 -5.30 8.81 5.54
N ILE A 38 -4.53 7.88 6.10
CA ILE A 38 -3.09 8.01 6.30
C ILE A 38 -2.42 6.96 5.41
N ALA A 39 -1.62 7.42 4.46
CA ALA A 39 -0.88 6.55 3.57
C ALA A 39 0.61 6.52 3.94
N SER A 40 1.23 5.38 3.72
CA SER A 40 2.69 5.26 3.65
C SER A 40 3.10 4.93 2.22
N ALA A 41 4.27 5.41 1.79
CA ALA A 41 4.76 5.19 0.44
C ALA A 41 6.22 4.77 0.42
N ASP A 42 6.56 3.85 -0.48
CA ASP A 42 7.94 3.41 -0.68
C ASP A 42 8.80 4.51 -1.34
N CYS A 43 8.23 5.23 -2.31
CA CYS A 43 8.91 6.23 -3.12
C CYS A 43 8.06 7.49 -3.29
N ALA A 44 8.72 8.61 -3.59
CA ALA A 44 8.05 9.80 -4.10
C ALA A 44 7.74 9.65 -5.61
N SER A 45 6.61 10.21 -6.06
CA SER A 45 6.21 10.22 -7.47
C SER A 45 6.15 11.63 -8.03
N GLU A 46 6.53 11.76 -9.31
CA GLU A 46 6.31 12.96 -10.14
C GLU A 46 5.25 12.73 -11.23
N ARG A 47 4.53 11.60 -11.17
CA ARG A 47 3.51 11.24 -12.15
C ARG A 47 2.36 12.27 -12.17
N PRO A 48 1.69 12.48 -13.31
CA PRO A 48 0.53 13.35 -13.37
C PRO A 48 -0.60 12.88 -12.43
N SER A 49 -1.31 13.80 -11.77
CA SER A 49 -2.44 13.45 -10.87
C SER A 49 -3.55 12.66 -11.56
N GLY A 50 -3.68 12.76 -12.89
CA GLY A 50 -4.67 11.98 -13.67
C GLY A 50 -4.39 10.47 -13.71
N GLU A 51 -3.19 10.05 -13.31
CA GLU A 51 -2.80 8.64 -13.20
C GLU A 51 -2.96 8.08 -11.78
N ALA A 52 -3.33 8.91 -10.82
CA ALA A 52 -3.46 8.50 -9.43
C ALA A 52 -4.64 7.53 -9.25
N ALA A 53 -4.39 6.43 -8.54
CA ALA A 53 -5.45 5.50 -8.15
C ALA A 53 -6.35 6.12 -7.07
N ILE A 54 -5.74 6.87 -6.14
CA ILE A 54 -6.43 7.61 -5.09
C ILE A 54 -5.97 9.06 -5.16
N SER A 55 -6.91 9.95 -5.50
CA SER A 55 -6.65 11.39 -5.54
C SER A 55 -6.40 11.94 -4.14
N ARG A 56 -5.51 12.93 -4.05
CA ARG A 56 -5.19 13.72 -2.86
C ARG A 56 -6.39 14.26 -2.07
N VAL A 57 -7.56 14.41 -2.70
CA VAL A 57 -8.79 14.86 -2.02
C VAL A 57 -9.28 13.86 -0.96
N TRP A 58 -8.85 12.61 -1.04
CA TRP A 58 -9.17 11.56 -0.09
C TRP A 58 -8.07 11.31 0.94
N VAL A 59 -6.93 12.04 0.89
CA VAL A 59 -5.73 11.73 1.66
C VAL A 59 -5.39 12.86 2.62
N ASP A 60 -5.26 12.55 3.91
CA ASP A 60 -4.93 13.54 4.94
C ASP A 60 -3.43 13.63 5.23
N ALA A 61 -2.74 12.49 5.17
CA ALA A 61 -1.32 12.43 5.50
C ALA A 61 -0.58 11.33 4.70
N ILE A 62 0.67 11.63 4.38
CA ILE A 62 1.58 10.69 3.72
C ILE A 62 2.89 10.59 4.50
N VAL A 63 3.34 9.35 4.74
CA VAL A 63 4.62 9.04 5.36
C VAL A 63 5.51 8.33 4.33
N HIS A 64 6.70 8.87 4.10
CA HIS A 64 7.70 8.16 3.30
C HIS A 64 8.33 7.05 4.14
N ALA A 65 8.02 5.79 3.81
CA ALA A 65 8.42 4.60 4.55
C ALA A 65 8.88 3.50 3.58
N PRO A 66 10.12 3.59 3.05
CA PRO A 66 10.68 2.57 2.16
C PRO A 66 10.68 1.18 2.80
N GLY A 67 10.06 0.21 2.12
CA GLY A 67 9.80 -1.14 2.59
C GLY A 67 8.62 -1.27 3.56
N GLY A 68 7.70 -0.29 3.59
CA GLY A 68 6.62 -0.23 4.60
C GLY A 68 5.61 -1.38 4.50
N ALA A 69 5.45 -2.00 3.33
CA ALA A 69 4.65 -3.22 3.16
C ALA A 69 5.34 -4.50 3.65
N TRP A 70 6.66 -4.51 3.87
CA TRP A 70 7.35 -5.74 4.26
C TRP A 70 6.73 -6.33 5.55
N PRO A 71 6.44 -7.65 5.60
CA PRO A 71 6.89 -8.71 4.69
C PRO A 71 5.96 -9.04 3.51
N THR A 72 4.89 -8.27 3.29
CA THR A 72 3.99 -8.45 2.14
C THR A 72 4.58 -7.81 0.87
N ALA A 73 3.90 -8.03 -0.26
CA ALA A 73 4.29 -7.44 -1.54
C ALA A 73 3.79 -6.00 -1.68
N CYS A 74 4.52 -5.17 -2.45
CA CYS A 74 4.06 -3.89 -2.96
C CYS A 74 4.53 -3.76 -4.41
N TYR A 75 3.63 -3.93 -5.37
CA TYR A 75 3.99 -3.94 -6.78
C TYR A 75 4.19 -2.50 -7.31
N PRO A 76 5.20 -2.24 -8.15
CA PRO A 76 6.24 -3.16 -8.62
C PRO A 76 7.50 -3.19 -7.73
N VAL A 77 7.54 -2.38 -6.67
CA VAL A 77 8.75 -2.11 -5.87
C VAL A 77 9.32 -3.36 -5.19
N ARG A 78 8.47 -4.24 -4.66
CA ARG A 78 8.90 -5.40 -3.88
C ARG A 78 7.92 -6.58 -3.97
N ALA A 79 8.48 -7.78 -4.10
CA ALA A 79 7.74 -9.04 -3.97
C ALA A 79 7.55 -9.43 -2.49
N VAL A 80 6.61 -10.34 -2.24
CA VAL A 80 6.41 -10.92 -0.90
C VAL A 80 7.70 -11.57 -0.39
N ASP A 81 7.95 -11.49 0.93
CA ASP A 81 9.04 -12.21 1.59
C ASP A 81 8.50 -13.48 2.28
N PRO A 82 8.50 -14.64 1.58
CA PRO A 82 7.93 -15.86 2.12
C PRO A 82 8.73 -16.39 3.32
N HIS A 83 10.03 -16.09 3.42
CA HIS A 83 10.86 -16.54 4.54
C HIS A 83 10.54 -15.75 5.81
N ALA A 84 10.40 -14.43 5.71
CA ALA A 84 9.98 -13.59 6.82
C ALA A 84 8.57 -13.95 7.29
N LEU A 85 7.64 -14.17 6.35
CA LEU A 85 6.30 -14.65 6.68
C LEU A 85 6.35 -16.01 7.38
N GLN A 86 7.07 -16.99 6.84
CA GLN A 86 7.19 -18.32 7.46
C GLN A 86 7.79 -18.24 8.87
N SER A 87 8.77 -17.36 9.08
CA SER A 87 9.36 -17.11 10.39
C SER A 87 8.35 -16.51 11.36
N TRP A 88 7.47 -15.62 10.90
CA TRP A 88 6.44 -14.98 11.71
C TRP A 88 5.31 -15.94 12.11
N VAL A 89 4.76 -16.71 11.16
CA VAL A 89 3.67 -17.66 11.46
C VAL A 89 4.18 -18.95 12.12
N GLY A 90 5.48 -19.25 11.97
CA GLY A 90 6.11 -20.43 12.55
C GLY A 90 5.62 -21.72 11.90
N SER A 91 5.76 -22.85 12.61
CA SER A 91 5.52 -24.19 12.04
C SER A 91 4.06 -24.53 11.75
N LYS A 92 3.11 -23.66 12.12
CA LYS A 92 1.66 -23.88 11.93
C LYS A 92 1.09 -23.17 10.70
N GLY A 93 1.88 -22.35 10.02
CA GLY A 93 1.45 -21.64 8.83
C GLY A 93 1.71 -22.42 7.57
N ASP A 94 0.67 -22.62 6.77
CA ASP A 94 0.81 -23.06 5.38
C ASP A 94 0.89 -21.84 4.46
N LEU A 95 2.06 -21.63 3.88
CA LEU A 95 2.34 -20.55 2.93
C LEU A 95 2.65 -21.08 1.52
N ALA A 96 2.29 -22.34 1.21
CA ALA A 96 2.61 -22.97 -0.08
C ALA A 96 2.00 -22.23 -1.29
N PHE A 97 1.00 -21.38 -1.07
CA PHE A 97 0.37 -20.55 -2.09
C PHE A 97 1.22 -19.33 -2.50
N LEU A 98 2.19 -18.90 -1.68
CA LEU A 98 3.05 -17.74 -1.96
C LEU A 98 4.28 -18.08 -2.81
N THR A 99 4.59 -19.37 -2.97
CA THR A 99 5.77 -19.87 -3.69
C THR A 99 5.46 -20.41 -5.09
N LYS A 100 4.25 -20.17 -5.60
CA LYS A 100 3.86 -20.52 -6.97
C LYS A 100 4.12 -19.36 -7.93
#